data_AF-A0A520F8S7-F1
#
_entry.id   AF-A0A520F8S7-F1
#
_cell.length_a   1.000
_cell.length_b   1.000
_cell.length_c   1.000
_cell.angle_alpha   90.00
_cell.angle_beta   90.00
_cell.angle_gamma   90.00
#
_symmetry.space_group_name_H-M   'P 1'
#
loop_
_entity.id
_entity.type
_entity.pdbx_description
1 polymer ?
#
loop_
_entity_poly.entity_id
_entity_poly.type
_entity_poly.pdbx_seq_one_letter_code
_entity_poly.pdbx_strand_id
1 'polypeptide(L)' 'MSESAPKVDAVLFDIDGTLVDSNYVHVDAWSRAFRDAGHEVSSWRIHRSIGMDGSKLL' A
#
# COMPACT_ATOMS: atom_id res chain seq x y z
N MET A 1 42.24 -6.33 -7.06
CA MET A 1 41.45 -7.05 -6.03
C MET A 1 40.03 -7.07 -6.54
N SER A 2 39.50 -8.25 -6.91
CA SER A 2 38.11 -8.39 -7.34
C SER A 2 37.26 -8.57 -6.10
N GLU A 3 36.46 -7.57 -5.76
CA GLU A 3 35.49 -7.67 -4.68
C GLU A 3 34.29 -8.50 -5.17
N SER A 4 33.94 -9.57 -4.46
CA SER A 4 32.77 -10.39 -4.80
C SER A 4 31.49 -9.63 -4.44
N ALA A 5 30.48 -9.70 -5.30
CA ALA A 5 29.18 -9.10 -5.01
C ALA A 5 28.63 -9.59 -3.67
N PRO A 6 27.94 -8.72 -2.90
CA PRO A 6 27.40 -9.08 -1.60
C PRO A 6 26.42 -10.25 -1.72
N LYS A 7 26.56 -11.23 -0.82
CA LYS A 7 25.65 -12.37 -0.73
C LYS A 7 24.34 -11.91 -0.10
N VAL A 8 23.23 -12.04 -0.82
CA VAL A 8 21.88 -11.79 -0.30
C VAL A 8 21.34 -13.10 0.27
N ASP A 9 21.05 -13.13 1.58
CA ASP A 9 20.54 -14.33 2.24
C ASP A 9 18.99 -14.42 2.22
N ALA A 10 18.29 -13.28 2.17
CA ALA A 10 16.84 -13.24 2.08
C ALA A 10 16.34 -11.93 1.45
N VAL A 11 15.12 -11.99 0.89
CA VAL A 11 14.36 -10.84 0.40
C VAL A 11 12.95 -10.92 1.00
N LEU A 12 12.47 -9.81 1.56
CA LEU A 12 11.11 -9.68 2.05
C LEU A 12 10.30 -8.85 1.04
N PHE A 13 9.18 -9.42 0.58
CA PHE A 13 8.25 -8.73 -0.30
C PHE A 13 7.00 -8.33 0.46
N ASP A 14 6.56 -7.10 0.23
CA ASP A 14 5.19 -6.69 0.56
C ASP A 14 4.20 -7.36 -0.40
N ILE A 15 2.92 -7.38 -0.06
CA ILE A 15 1.87 -7.94 -0.90
C ILE A 15 1.31 -6.87 -1.84
N ASP A 16 0.81 -5.77 -1.25
CA ASP A 16 -0.02 -4.81 -1.95
C ASP A 16 0.80 -3.84 -2.81
N GLY A 17 0.52 -3.84 -4.11
CA GLY A 17 1.30 -3.10 -5.09
C GLY A 17 2.73 -3.62 -5.32
N THR A 18 3.10 -4.75 -4.68
CA THR A 18 4.40 -5.41 -4.85
C THR A 18 4.25 -6.79 -5.48
N LEU A 19 3.59 -7.74 -4.82
CA LEU A 19 3.30 -9.07 -5.39
C LEU A 19 1.99 -9.09 -6.16
N VAL A 20 1.05 -8.21 -5.79
CA VAL A 20 -0.26 -8.10 -6.41
C VAL A 20 -0.52 -6.65 -6.78
N ASP A 21 -0.98 -6.38 -8.00
CA ASP A 21 -1.45 -5.06 -8.41
C ASP A 21 -2.84 -4.77 -7.80
N SER A 22 -2.86 -4.51 -6.49
CA SER A 22 -4.07 -4.37 -5.68
C SER A 22 -4.35 -2.94 -5.23
N ASN A 23 -3.43 -1.98 -5.44
CA ASN A 23 -3.54 -0.64 -4.85
C ASN A 23 -4.84 0.08 -5.24
N TYR A 24 -5.24 0.06 -6.50
CA TYR A 24 -6.49 0.71 -6.92
C TYR A 24 -7.75 -0.02 -6.44
N VAL A 25 -7.67 -1.35 -6.29
CA VAL A 25 -8.77 -2.14 -5.71
C VAL A 25 -8.95 -1.77 -4.24
N HIS A 26 -7.86 -1.61 -3.49
CA HIS A 26 -7.90 -1.12 -2.11
C HIS A 26 -8.43 0.30 -2.00
N VAL A 27 -8.03 1.19 -2.91
CA VAL A 27 -8.53 2.56 -2.95
C VAL A 27 -10.05 2.59 -3.13
N ASP A 28 -10.58 1.79 -4.05
CA ASP A 28 -12.01 1.69 -4.29
C ASP A 28 -12.76 1.09 -3.09
N ALA A 29 -12.21 0.05 -2.46
CA ALA A 29 -12.80 -0.57 -1.27
C ALA A 29 -12.89 0.42 -0.10
N TRP A 30 -11.81 1.13 0.21
CA TRP A 30 -11.80 2.14 1.26
C TRP A 30 -12.68 3.35 0.93
N SER A 31 -12.70 3.79 -0.34
CA SER A 31 -13.57 4.89 -0.76
C SER A 31 -15.05 4.56 -0.54
N ARG A 32 -15.47 3.33 -0.86
CA ARG A 32 -16.83 2.84 -0.56
C ARG A 32 -17.09 2.79 0.95
N ALA A 33 -16.18 2.21 1.72
CA ALA A 33 -16.32 2.11 3.18
C ALA A 33 -16.44 3.49 3.85
N PHE A 34 -15.64 4.48 3.44
CA PHE A 34 -15.75 5.84 3.97
C PHE A 34 -17.07 6.50 3.62
N ARG A 35 -17.53 6.35 2.37
CA ARG A 35 -18.82 6.89 1.95
C ARG A 35 -19.97 6.29 2.75
N ASP A 36 -19.94 4.97 2.97
CA ASP A 36 -20.96 4.27 3.78
C ASP A 36 -20.94 4.73 5.25
N ALA A 37 -19.77 5.15 5.75
CA ALA A 37 -19.61 5.78 7.05
C ALA A 37 -19.88 7.30 7.06
N GLY A 38 -20.32 7.90 5.95
CA GLY A 38 -20.62 9.33 5.85
C GLY A 38 -19.40 10.24 5.70
N HIS A 39 -18.23 9.69 5.33
CA HIS A 39 -17.00 10.43 5.10
C HIS A 39 -16.65 10.50 3.61
N GLU A 40 -16.48 11.71 3.07
CA GLU A 40 -15.90 11.90 1.75
C GLU A 40 -14.39 12.09 1.84
N VAL A 41 -13.65 11.02 1.53
CA VAL A 41 -12.19 11.04 1.49
C VAL A 41 -11.72 11.00 0.04
N SER A 42 -10.88 11.95 -0.36
CA SER A 42 -10.32 11.96 -1.71
C SER A 42 -9.50 10.70 -1.99
N SER A 43 -9.72 10.03 -3.12
CA SER A 43 -9.05 8.77 -3.46
C SER A 43 -7.52 8.84 -3.46
N TRP A 44 -6.93 10.00 -3.80
CA TRP A 44 -5.48 10.21 -3.72
C TRP A 44 -4.94 10.17 -2.27
N ARG A 45 -5.75 10.57 -1.28
CA ARG A 45 -5.41 10.45 0.15
C ARG A 45 -5.41 8.99 0.59
N ILE A 46 -6.36 8.22 0.09
CA ILE A 46 -6.43 6.77 0.35
C ILE A 46 -5.23 6.07 -0.30
N HIS A 47 -4.96 6.37 -1.57
CA HIS A 47 -3.85 5.76 -2.33
C HIS A 47 -2.49 6.00 -1.67
N ARG A 48 -2.21 7.23 -1.22
CA ARG A 48 -0.94 7.55 -0.53
C ARG A 48 -0.81 6.89 0.85
N SER A 49 -1.88 6.34 1.41
CA SER A 49 -1.92 5.74 2.74
C SER A 49 -1.89 4.20 2.70
N ILE A 50 -1.86 3.58 1.51
CA ILE A 50 -1.70 2.13 1.37
C ILE A 50 -0.35 1.70 1.97
N GLY A 51 -0.36 0.61 2.75
CA GLY A 51 0.80 0.11 3.50
C GLY A 51 1.17 0.94 4.75
N MET A 52 0.41 1.99 5.07
CA MET A 52 0.61 2.79 6.28
C MET A 52 -0.37 2.41 7.40
N ASP A 53 -0.12 2.94 8.59
CA ASP A 53 -1.04 2.82 9.72
C ASP A 53 -2.43 3.37 9.36
N GLY A 54 -3.49 2.61 9.69
CA GLY A 54 -4.88 2.94 9.36
C GLY A 54 -5.37 4.26 9.97
N SER A 55 -4.73 4.75 11.04
CA SER A 55 -5.01 6.08 11.61
C SER A 55 -4.72 7.23 10.65
N LYS A 56 -3.97 6.98 9.56
CA LYS A 56 -3.64 7.99 8.55
C LYS A 56 -4.64 8.06 7.39
N LEU A 57 -5.71 7.24 7.42
CA LEU A 57 -6.71 7.21 6.35
C LEU A 57 -7.78 8.31 6.47
N LEU A 58 -7.96 8.90 7.66
CA LEU A 58 -8.91 9.98 7.95
C LEU A 58 -8.19 11.30 8.24
#